data_AF-A0A8B9GVZ9-F1
#
_entry.id   AF-A0A8B9GVZ9-F1
#
_cell.length_a   1.000
_cell.length_b   1.000
_cell.length_c   1.000
_cell.angle_alpha   90.00
_cell.angle_beta   90.00
_cell.angle_gamma   90.00
#
_symmetry.space_group_name_H-M   'P 1'
#
loop_
_entity.id
_entity.type
_entity.pdbx_description
1 polymer ?
#
loop_
_entity_poly.entity_id
_entity_poly.type
_entity_poly.pdbx_seq_one_letter_code
_entity_poly.pdbx_strand_id
1 'polypeptide(L)'
;MFYLFVCLFVCLFRIDCTRTAMAVFAVSAVLFLYVELCSGACNSLQFEIDGKCCSMCEPGKNCTKDTQTRCFPCGDSCYSSEPNHYSECKKCTVCDSGLGLRVKTSCTAFSDSVCEVLDGHYCTDRTGESCSRALRHAPCSPGQFIVNTGVLHSQCCFYKLSCSLFVTIYELC
;
A
#
# COMPACT_ATOMS: atom_id res chain seq x y z
N MET A 1 31.95 25.30 -72.07
CA MET A 1 30.88 24.28 -71.96
C MET A 1 31.28 23.03 -71.16
N PHE A 2 32.53 22.86 -70.72
CA PHE A 2 32.95 21.72 -69.88
C PHE A 2 32.88 22.00 -68.36
N TYR A 3 33.17 23.23 -67.91
CA TYR A 3 33.14 23.58 -66.48
C TYR A 3 31.73 23.58 -65.85
N LEU A 4 30.67 23.84 -66.62
CA LEU A 4 29.28 23.82 -66.12
C LEU A 4 28.77 22.39 -65.87
N PHE A 5 29.23 21.41 -66.65
CA PHE A 5 28.87 19.98 -66.52
C PHE A 5 29.59 19.30 -65.35
N VAL A 6 30.86 19.66 -65.11
CA VAL A 6 31.63 19.15 -63.96
C VAL A 6 31.08 19.71 -62.64
N CYS A 7 30.68 21.00 -62.62
CA CYS A 7 29.98 21.57 -61.46
C CYS A 7 28.60 20.92 -61.21
N LEU A 8 27.81 20.63 -62.26
CA LEU A 8 26.51 20.00 -62.10
C LEU A 8 26.63 18.55 -61.58
N PHE A 9 27.61 17.77 -62.07
CA PHE A 9 27.87 16.41 -61.57
C PHE A 9 28.43 16.40 -60.15
N VAL A 10 29.36 17.29 -59.80
CA VAL A 10 29.91 17.38 -58.43
C VAL A 10 28.84 17.88 -57.45
N CYS A 11 27.98 18.83 -57.86
CA CYS A 11 26.84 19.27 -57.07
C CYS A 11 25.75 18.20 -56.96
N LEU A 12 25.42 17.45 -58.01
CA LEU A 12 24.45 16.35 -57.94
C LEU A 12 24.96 15.19 -57.07
N PHE A 13 26.24 14.81 -57.16
CA PHE A 13 26.85 13.84 -56.25
C PHE A 13 26.95 14.36 -54.80
N ARG A 14 27.21 15.66 -54.58
CA ARG A 14 27.13 16.30 -53.25
C ARG A 14 25.70 16.38 -52.72
N ILE A 15 24.70 16.65 -53.57
CA ILE A 15 23.28 16.78 -53.25
C ILE A 15 22.63 15.41 -53.00
N ASP A 16 23.03 14.38 -53.74
CA ASP A 16 22.68 12.98 -53.47
C ASP A 16 23.40 12.48 -52.22
N CYS A 17 24.65 12.86 -51.97
CA CYS A 17 25.34 12.56 -50.71
C CYS A 17 24.72 13.30 -49.52
N THR A 18 24.25 14.55 -49.67
CA THR A 18 23.53 15.27 -48.62
C THR A 18 22.08 14.79 -48.47
N ARG A 19 21.36 14.41 -49.53
CA ARG A 19 20.01 13.82 -49.42
C ARG A 19 20.05 12.41 -48.85
N THR A 20 21.01 11.58 -49.26
CA THR A 20 21.22 10.24 -48.67
C THR A 20 21.75 10.34 -47.25
N ALA A 21 22.67 11.26 -46.94
CA ALA A 21 23.09 11.52 -45.56
C ALA A 21 21.93 12.04 -44.71
N MET A 22 21.12 13.00 -45.18
CA MET A 22 19.95 13.50 -44.46
C MET A 22 18.88 12.41 -44.30
N ALA A 23 18.69 11.53 -45.30
CA ALA A 23 17.81 10.38 -45.20
C ALA A 23 18.34 9.34 -44.21
N VAL A 24 19.64 9.07 -44.17
CA VAL A 24 20.28 8.19 -43.19
C VAL A 24 20.23 8.77 -41.78
N PHE A 25 20.43 10.08 -41.63
CA PHE A 25 20.24 10.80 -40.36
C PHE A 25 18.79 10.78 -39.92
N ALA A 26 17.83 10.96 -40.83
CA ALA A 26 16.41 10.86 -40.51
C ALA A 26 16.02 9.43 -40.14
N VAL A 27 16.47 8.42 -40.88
CA VAL A 27 16.19 6.99 -40.59
C VAL A 27 16.83 6.56 -39.27
N SER A 28 18.07 6.98 -39.00
CA SER A 28 18.73 6.69 -37.73
C SER A 28 18.09 7.45 -36.57
N ALA A 29 17.71 8.71 -36.73
CA ALA A 29 16.96 9.46 -35.71
C ALA A 29 15.58 8.84 -35.43
N VAL A 30 14.87 8.41 -36.47
CA VAL A 30 13.61 7.67 -36.34
C VAL A 30 13.85 6.33 -35.64
N LEU A 31 14.90 5.59 -36.02
CA LEU A 31 15.26 4.33 -35.37
C LEU A 31 15.61 4.54 -33.88
N PHE A 32 16.40 5.56 -33.55
CA PHE A 32 16.71 5.94 -32.17
C PHE A 32 15.45 6.32 -31.38
N LEU A 33 14.53 7.10 -31.98
CA LEU A 33 13.23 7.42 -31.36
C LEU A 33 12.39 6.16 -31.13
N TYR A 34 12.38 5.21 -32.07
CA TYR A 34 11.70 3.93 -31.91
C TYR A 34 12.35 3.05 -30.83
N VAL A 35 13.68 3.06 -30.72
CA VAL A 35 14.42 2.31 -29.69
C VAL A 35 14.14 2.89 -28.29
N GLU A 36 14.14 4.22 -28.13
CA GLU A 36 13.75 4.90 -26.89
C GLU A 36 12.28 4.65 -26.51
N LEU A 37 11.38 4.57 -27.50
CA LEU A 37 9.98 4.21 -27.29
C LEU A 37 9.80 2.75 -26.85
N CYS A 38 10.72 1.87 -27.25
CA CYS A 38 10.70 0.44 -26.90
C CYS A 38 11.45 0.11 -25.60
N SER A 39 12.34 0.97 -25.11
CA SER A 39 13.04 0.75 -23.83
C SER A 39 12.17 1.03 -22.58
N GLY A 40 11.00 1.63 -22.76
CA GLY A 40 10.12 2.05 -21.65
C GLY A 40 8.96 1.11 -21.31
N ALA A 41 8.75 0.02 -22.05
CA ALA A 41 7.57 -0.83 -21.85
C ALA A 41 7.91 -2.07 -21.00
N CYS A 42 7.25 -2.19 -19.85
CA CYS A 42 7.25 -3.41 -19.06
C CYS A 42 6.70 -4.59 -19.88
N ASN A 43 7.17 -5.81 -19.58
CA ASN A 43 6.62 -7.01 -20.21
C ASN A 43 5.12 -7.15 -19.88
N SER A 44 4.35 -7.91 -20.66
CA SER A 44 2.90 -8.09 -20.51
C SER A 44 2.43 -8.64 -19.15
N LEU A 45 3.36 -9.09 -18.30
CA LEU A 45 3.14 -9.60 -16.94
C LEU A 45 3.73 -8.70 -15.85
N GLN A 46 4.19 -7.50 -16.22
CA GLN A 46 4.83 -6.54 -15.33
C GLN A 46 4.07 -5.21 -15.34
N PHE A 47 4.07 -4.55 -14.19
CA PHE A 47 3.43 -3.27 -13.95
C PHE A 47 4.50 -2.19 -13.78
N GLU A 48 4.28 -1.03 -14.39
CA GLU A 48 5.18 0.10 -14.26
C GLU A 48 4.92 0.84 -12.93
N ILE A 49 5.99 1.01 -12.15
CA ILE A 49 5.99 1.70 -10.86
C ILE A 49 7.26 2.51 -10.77
N ASP A 50 7.13 3.84 -10.68
CA ASP A 50 8.25 4.79 -10.64
C ASP A 50 9.30 4.56 -11.75
N GLY A 51 8.85 4.24 -12.99
CA GLY A 51 9.72 3.98 -14.14
C GLY A 51 10.44 2.62 -14.10
N LYS A 52 10.00 1.69 -13.24
CA LYS A 52 10.51 0.32 -13.13
C LYS A 52 9.40 -0.71 -13.28
N CYS A 53 9.76 -1.90 -13.76
CA CYS A 53 8.78 -2.92 -14.15
C CYS A 53 8.66 -4.07 -13.15
N CYS A 54 7.69 -4.00 -12.25
CA CYS A 54 7.48 -5.00 -11.20
C CYS A 54 6.52 -6.10 -11.63
N SER A 55 6.87 -7.37 -11.41
CA SER A 55 5.90 -8.47 -11.47
C SER A 55 4.96 -8.44 -10.26
N MET A 56 3.82 -9.12 -10.36
CA MET A 56 2.96 -9.36 -9.19
C MET A 56 3.71 -10.19 -8.14
N CYS A 57 3.72 -9.70 -6.91
CA CYS A 57 4.30 -10.33 -5.73
C CYS A 57 3.24 -11.08 -4.93
N GLU A 58 3.66 -12.17 -4.30
CA GLU A 58 2.85 -12.93 -3.35
C GLU A 58 2.55 -12.11 -2.08
N PRO A 59 1.52 -12.50 -1.30
CA PRO A 59 1.30 -11.96 0.04
C PRO A 59 2.57 -12.00 0.90
N GLY A 60 2.74 -11.00 1.76
CA GLY A 60 3.93 -10.85 2.60
C GLY A 60 5.17 -10.31 1.89
N LYS A 61 5.06 -9.87 0.63
CA LYS A 61 6.16 -9.27 -0.12
C LYS A 61 5.76 -7.96 -0.80
N ASN A 62 6.72 -7.08 -1.04
CA ASN A 62 6.59 -5.90 -1.91
C ASN A 62 7.58 -5.96 -3.08
N CYS A 63 7.39 -5.10 -4.07
CA CYS A 63 8.42 -4.85 -5.07
C CYS A 63 9.40 -3.79 -4.54
N THR A 64 10.71 -4.05 -4.56
CA THR A 64 11.68 -3.01 -4.15
C THR A 64 12.11 -2.17 -5.34
N LYS A 65 12.40 -0.89 -5.11
CA LYS A 65 12.91 0.04 -6.14
C LYS A 65 14.33 -0.29 -6.62
N ASP A 66 14.90 -1.46 -6.34
CA ASP A 66 16.27 -1.78 -6.75
C ASP A 66 16.35 -2.21 -8.21
N THR A 67 17.59 -2.28 -8.75
CA THR A 67 17.92 -2.55 -10.17
C THR A 67 17.39 -3.87 -10.72
N GLN A 68 16.82 -4.74 -9.87
CA GLN A 68 16.20 -5.99 -10.27
C GLN A 68 14.80 -6.06 -9.67
N THR A 69 13.80 -6.19 -10.52
CA THR A 69 12.38 -6.21 -10.19
C THR A 69 11.99 -7.54 -9.56
N ARG A 70 12.39 -7.70 -8.29
CA ARG A 70 12.13 -8.87 -7.46
C ARG A 70 11.25 -8.51 -6.27
N CYS A 71 10.52 -9.51 -5.80
CA CYS A 71 9.69 -9.40 -4.61
C CYS A 71 10.52 -9.69 -3.36
N PHE A 72 10.45 -8.80 -2.37
CA PHE A 72 11.13 -8.93 -1.09
C PHE A 72 10.13 -9.01 0.05
N PRO A 73 10.44 -9.74 1.14
CA PRO A 73 9.57 -9.80 2.31
C PRO A 73 9.28 -8.40 2.88
N CYS A 74 8.05 -8.20 3.37
CA CYS A 74 7.73 -7.01 4.16
C CYS A 74 8.61 -6.96 5.42
N GLY A 75 9.06 -5.76 5.81
CA GLY A 75 9.76 -5.56 7.09
C GLY A 75 8.83 -5.74 8.29
N ASP A 76 9.41 -5.83 9.49
CA ASP A 76 8.74 -6.24 10.74
C ASP A 76 7.53 -5.36 11.16
N SER A 77 7.38 -4.16 10.58
CA SER A 77 6.28 -3.22 10.86
C SER A 77 5.31 -3.04 9.70
N CYS A 78 5.34 -3.92 8.69
CA CYS A 78 4.47 -3.85 7.54
C CYS A 78 3.94 -5.23 7.11
N TYR A 79 2.84 -5.24 6.39
CA TYR A 79 2.19 -6.45 5.89
C TYR A 79 1.61 -6.28 4.47
N SER A 80 1.38 -7.39 3.79
CA SER A 80 0.53 -7.45 2.60
C SER A 80 -0.29 -8.74 2.61
N SER A 81 -1.61 -8.61 2.72
CA SER A 81 -2.55 -9.74 2.77
C SER A 81 -2.87 -10.33 1.40
N GLU A 82 -2.70 -9.54 0.35
CA GLU A 82 -3.06 -9.92 -1.01
C GLU A 82 -1.85 -9.84 -1.94
N PRO A 83 -1.90 -10.53 -3.09
CA PRO A 83 -0.91 -10.33 -4.15
C PRO A 83 -0.88 -8.87 -4.57
N ASN A 84 0.30 -8.30 -4.71
CA ASN A 84 0.47 -6.87 -4.97
C ASN A 84 1.65 -6.60 -5.91
N HIS A 85 1.66 -5.42 -6.51
CA HIS A 85 2.82 -4.94 -7.28
C HIS A 85 3.49 -3.75 -6.60
N TYR A 86 2.91 -3.17 -5.54
CA TYR A 86 3.32 -1.91 -4.94
C TYR A 86 4.77 -1.92 -4.41
N SER A 87 5.36 -0.74 -4.37
CA SER A 87 6.75 -0.55 -3.91
C SER A 87 6.92 -0.68 -2.40
N GLU A 88 5.82 -0.61 -1.64
CA GLU A 88 5.81 -0.64 -0.18
C GLU A 88 4.64 -1.49 0.33
N CYS A 89 4.89 -2.24 1.41
CA CYS A 89 3.85 -2.95 2.15
C CYS A 89 3.00 -1.98 2.98
N LYS A 90 1.79 -2.40 3.37
CA LYS A 90 0.92 -1.62 4.26
C LYS A 90 1.52 -1.59 5.65
N LYS A 91 1.52 -0.42 6.30
CA LYS A 91 2.00 -0.31 7.68
C LYS A 91 1.05 -1.04 8.63
N CYS A 92 1.61 -1.74 9.61
CA CYS A 92 0.83 -2.35 10.67
C CYS A 92 0.14 -1.26 11.52
N THR A 93 -1.09 -1.54 11.92
CA THR A 93 -1.79 -0.79 12.96
C THR A 93 -1.01 -0.88 14.28
N VAL A 94 -1.00 0.22 15.04
CA VAL A 94 -0.38 0.26 16.37
C VAL A 94 -1.48 0.35 17.41
N CYS A 95 -1.53 -0.63 18.32
CA CYS A 95 -2.49 -0.64 19.42
C CYS A 95 -1.98 0.24 20.57
N ASP A 96 -2.37 1.51 20.55
CA ASP A 96 -1.92 2.49 21.54
C ASP A 96 -2.68 2.36 22.87
N SER A 97 -1.93 2.08 23.94
CA SER A 97 -2.45 2.07 25.31
C SER A 97 -3.06 3.40 25.76
N GLY A 98 -2.59 4.54 25.22
CA GLY A 98 -3.16 5.87 25.45
C GLY A 98 -4.56 6.04 24.85
N LEU A 99 -4.92 5.19 23.88
CA LEU A 99 -6.27 5.09 23.31
C LEU A 99 -7.09 3.97 23.96
N GLY A 100 -6.61 3.39 25.07
CA GLY A 100 -7.32 2.32 25.77
C GLY A 100 -7.24 0.97 25.05
N LEU A 101 -6.17 0.70 24.29
CA LEU A 101 -6.03 -0.50 23.46
C LEU A 101 -4.81 -1.35 23.85
N ARG A 102 -4.86 -2.64 23.51
CA ARG A 102 -3.73 -3.58 23.54
C ARG A 102 -3.75 -4.51 22.33
N VAL A 103 -2.61 -5.10 22.03
CA VAL A 103 -2.47 -6.06 20.92
C VAL A 103 -3.16 -7.37 21.30
N LYS A 104 -4.17 -7.77 20.51
CA LYS A 104 -4.79 -9.10 20.58
C LYS A 104 -4.06 -10.09 19.69
N THR A 105 -3.80 -9.66 18.45
CA THR A 105 -3.06 -10.44 17.44
C THR A 105 -1.93 -9.58 16.93
N SER A 106 -0.69 -10.09 16.95
CA SER A 106 0.48 -9.38 16.46
C SER A 106 0.44 -9.22 14.94
N CYS A 107 1.07 -8.16 14.44
CA CYS A 107 1.27 -8.01 13.00
C CYS A 107 2.18 -9.13 12.47
N THR A 108 1.93 -9.56 11.24
CA THR A 108 2.79 -10.49 10.50
C THR A 108 3.02 -9.92 9.11
N ALA A 109 3.96 -10.48 8.34
CA ALA A 109 4.11 -10.07 6.94
C ALA A 109 2.81 -10.25 6.12
N PHE A 110 1.91 -11.15 6.53
CA PHE A 110 0.70 -11.50 5.79
C PHE A 110 -0.57 -10.81 6.30
N SER A 111 -0.55 -10.25 7.50
CA SER A 111 -1.76 -9.72 8.14
C SER A 111 -1.44 -8.56 9.07
N ASP A 112 -2.38 -7.62 9.15
CA ASP A 112 -2.30 -6.56 10.14
C ASP A 112 -2.40 -7.11 11.57
N SER A 113 -1.99 -6.30 12.54
CA SER A 113 -2.33 -6.50 13.94
C SER A 113 -3.82 -6.26 14.19
N VAL A 114 -4.34 -6.92 15.22
CA VAL A 114 -5.71 -6.71 15.70
C VAL A 114 -5.63 -6.13 17.11
N CYS A 115 -6.29 -5.00 17.32
CA CYS A 115 -6.34 -4.31 18.59
C CYS A 115 -7.60 -4.68 19.35
N GLU A 116 -7.42 -5.01 20.63
CA GLU A 116 -8.50 -5.14 21.59
C GLU A 116 -8.43 -4.05 22.64
N VAL A 117 -9.51 -3.93 23.39
CA VAL A 117 -9.66 -2.90 24.42
C VAL A 117 -8.95 -3.30 25.71
N LEU A 118 -8.39 -2.31 26.40
CA LEU A 118 -7.86 -2.46 27.74
C LEU A 118 -8.98 -2.66 28.75
N ASP A 119 -8.64 -3.31 29.86
CA ASP A 119 -9.57 -3.47 30.96
C ASP A 119 -10.04 -2.10 31.47
N GLY A 120 -11.34 -1.99 31.73
CA GLY A 120 -11.98 -0.73 32.13
C GLY A 120 -12.18 0.29 31.00
N HIS A 121 -11.91 -0.05 29.73
CA HIS A 121 -12.11 0.83 28.57
C HIS A 121 -13.06 0.25 27.54
N TYR A 122 -13.96 1.11 27.10
CA TYR A 122 -14.94 1.23 26.01
C TYR A 122 -14.64 1.42 24.52
N CYS A 123 -14.80 0.47 23.61
CA CYS A 123 -14.55 0.68 22.19
C CYS A 123 -15.60 1.64 21.64
N THR A 124 -15.14 2.75 21.10
CA THR A 124 -16.01 3.76 20.47
C THR A 124 -15.96 3.68 18.95
N ASP A 125 -14.90 3.11 18.41
CA ASP A 125 -14.68 3.03 16.97
C ASP A 125 -14.10 1.65 16.61
N ARG A 126 -14.84 0.90 15.80
CA ARG A 126 -14.50 -0.48 15.40
C ARG A 126 -14.27 -0.55 13.90
N THR A 127 -13.22 -1.26 13.54
CA THR A 127 -12.90 -1.60 12.15
C THR A 127 -12.82 -3.13 12.05
N GLY A 128 -13.91 -3.76 11.59
CA GLY A 128 -14.05 -5.21 11.59
C GLY A 128 -13.97 -5.78 13.00
N GLU A 129 -12.99 -6.64 13.25
CA GLU A 129 -12.75 -7.23 14.58
C GLU A 129 -11.87 -6.35 15.49
N SER A 130 -11.15 -5.37 14.92
CA SER A 130 -10.22 -4.49 15.63
C SER A 130 -10.91 -3.23 16.18
N CYS A 131 -10.43 -2.71 17.30
CA CYS A 131 -10.85 -1.42 17.86
C CYS A 131 -9.79 -0.35 17.61
N SER A 132 -10.16 0.79 17.01
CA SER A 132 -9.23 1.89 16.71
C SER A 132 -9.15 2.92 17.85
N ARG A 133 -10.19 3.00 18.68
CA ARG A 133 -10.24 3.91 19.84
C ARG A 133 -11.15 3.39 20.92
N ALA A 134 -10.67 3.47 22.17
CA ALA A 134 -11.47 3.19 23.35
C ALA A 134 -11.48 4.36 24.36
N LEU A 135 -12.54 4.43 25.15
CA LEU A 135 -12.73 5.40 26.23
C LEU A 135 -12.82 4.70 27.57
N ARG A 136 -12.17 5.24 28.59
CA ARG A 136 -12.30 4.71 29.94
C ARG A 136 -13.75 4.80 30.41
N HIS A 137 -14.22 3.78 31.13
CA HIS A 137 -15.47 3.93 31.85
C HIS A 137 -15.36 5.02 32.92
N ALA A 138 -16.44 5.79 33.05
CA ALA A 138 -16.59 6.73 34.16
C ALA A 138 -16.77 5.94 35.46
N PRO A 139 -16.12 6.36 36.56
CA PRO A 139 -16.46 5.83 37.88
C PRO A 139 -17.92 6.14 38.20
N CYS A 140 -18.58 5.23 38.91
CA CYS A 140 -19.93 5.47 39.39
C CYS A 140 -19.92 6.58 40.46
N SER A 141 -21.03 7.33 40.57
CA SER A 141 -21.19 8.31 41.64
C SER A 141 -21.19 7.63 43.01
N PRO A 142 -20.81 8.34 44.09
CA PRO A 142 -20.90 7.79 45.44
C PRO A 142 -22.30 7.23 45.73
N GLY A 143 -22.38 5.98 46.20
CA GLY A 143 -23.64 5.26 46.47
C GLY A 143 -24.20 4.46 45.28
N GLN A 144 -23.56 4.52 44.11
CA GLN A 144 -23.89 3.66 42.97
C GLN A 144 -22.90 2.50 42.85
N PHE A 145 -23.40 1.35 42.43
CA PHE A 145 -22.62 0.14 42.20
C PHE A 145 -22.69 -0.29 40.73
N ILE A 146 -21.64 -0.98 40.28
CA ILE A 146 -21.61 -1.62 38.97
C ILE A 146 -22.55 -2.83 39.04
N VAL A 147 -23.63 -2.80 38.28
CA VAL A 147 -24.65 -3.87 38.32
C VAL A 147 -24.39 -5.00 37.33
N ASN A 148 -23.77 -4.73 36.17
CA ASN A 148 -23.37 -5.77 35.22
C ASN A 148 -21.91 -5.56 34.79
N THR A 149 -21.07 -6.58 35.01
CA THR A 149 -19.84 -6.78 34.24
C THR A 149 -20.27 -7.45 32.94
N GLY A 150 -20.41 -6.70 31.84
CA GLY A 150 -20.94 -7.24 30.59
C GLY A 150 -20.25 -8.56 30.18
N VAL A 151 -21.02 -9.65 30.08
CA VAL A 151 -20.52 -10.96 29.64
C VAL A 151 -20.49 -11.01 28.12
N LEU A 152 -19.45 -11.64 27.55
CA LEU A 152 -19.27 -11.81 26.11
C LEU A 152 -20.45 -12.61 25.52
N HIS A 153 -21.36 -11.92 24.83
CA HIS A 153 -22.24 -12.58 23.89
C HIS A 153 -22.31 -11.79 22.59
N SER A 154 -21.96 -12.51 21.53
CA SER A 154 -22.00 -12.13 20.13
C SER A 154 -23.17 -11.20 19.77
N GLN A 155 -22.84 -10.09 19.11
CA GLN A 155 -23.72 -9.18 18.34
C GLN A 155 -24.39 -7.98 19.02
N CYS A 156 -23.97 -7.53 20.21
CA CYS A 156 -24.30 -6.17 20.65
C CYS A 156 -23.18 -5.52 21.46
N CYS A 157 -22.42 -4.62 20.85
CA CYS A 157 -21.39 -3.84 21.55
C CYS A 157 -21.99 -2.57 22.15
N PHE A 158 -22.47 -2.68 23.38
CA PHE A 158 -22.54 -1.55 24.29
C PHE A 158 -22.00 -2.02 25.62
N TYR A 159 -20.76 -1.66 25.93
CA TYR A 159 -20.30 -1.77 27.31
C TYR A 159 -20.14 -0.35 27.80
N LYS A 160 -21.26 0.19 28.26
CA LYS A 160 -21.25 1.24 29.25
C LYS A 160 -21.36 0.50 30.57
N LEU A 161 -20.43 0.70 31.50
CA LEU A 161 -20.66 0.30 32.89
C LEU A 161 -21.95 1.01 33.32
N SER A 162 -23.02 0.25 33.53
CA SER A 162 -24.27 0.79 34.04
C SER A 162 -24.15 0.89 35.55
N CYS A 163 -24.11 2.12 36.05
CA CYS A 163 -24.09 2.45 37.47
C CYS A 163 -25.53 2.56 37.97
N SER A 164 -25.90 1.80 39.01
CA SER A 164 -27.23 1.85 39.61
C SER A 164 -27.13 2.10 41.12
N LEU A 165 -28.11 2.81 41.68
CA LEU A 165 -28.30 2.97 43.14
C LEU A 165 -28.83 1.68 43.79
N PHE A 166 -29.36 0.75 42.99
CA PHE A 166 -29.94 -0.51 43.44
C PHE A 166 -29.23 -1.66 42.73
N VAL A 167 -28.69 -2.61 43.50
CA VAL A 167 -28.17 -3.87 42.98
C VAL A 167 -29.37 -4.78 42.70
N THR A 168 -29.98 -4.65 41.52
CA THR A 168 -30.94 -5.67 41.07
C THR A 168 -30.15 -6.89 40.63
N ILE A 169 -29.96 -7.83 41.56
CA ILE A 169 -29.45 -9.17 41.27
C ILE A 169 -30.56 -9.90 40.51
N TYR A 170 -30.62 -9.71 39.20
CA TYR A 170 -31.32 -10.68 38.36
C TYR A 170 -30.36 -11.85 38.19
N GLU A 171 -30.60 -12.92 38.95
CA GLU A 171 -30.14 -14.27 38.61
C GLU A 171 -30.38 -14.51 37.12
N LEU A 172 -29.31 -14.60 36.34
CA LEU A 172 -29.34 -15.14 34.98
C LEU A 172 -28.91 -16.61 35.10
N CYS A 173 -29.90 -17.46 35.29
CA CYS A 173 -29.87 -18.86 34.89
C CYS A 173 -29.94 -18.91 33.35
#